data_AF-A0A0J9FF10-F1
#
_entry.id   AF-A0A0J9FF10-F1
#
_cell.length_a   1.000
_cell.length_b   1.000
_cell.length_c   1.000
_cell.angle_alpha   90.00
_cell.angle_beta   90.00
_cell.angle_gamma   90.00
#
_symmetry.space_group_name_H-M   'P 1'
#
loop_
_entity.id
_entity.type
_entity.pdbx_description
1 polymer ?
#
loop_
_entity_poly.entity_id
_entity_poly.type
_entity_poly.pdbx_seq_one_letter_code
_entity_poly.pdbx_strand_id
1 'polypeptide(L)' 'MDYIEDRHEYYNVYISKCTQCKHFNFDKLKCPAYPNGIPVKYLDGSQVHDKRESDQKGEFVFLKESN' A
#
# COMPACT_ATOMS: atom_id res chain seq x y z
N MET A 1 -11.45 -18.55 11.09
CA MET A 1 -10.58 -17.52 11.69
C MET A 1 -10.84 -16.25 10.91
N ASP A 2 -11.56 -15.32 11.51
CA ASP A 2 -11.73 -13.99 10.92
C ASP A 2 -10.36 -13.32 10.99
N TYR A 3 -9.74 -13.14 9.83
CA TYR A 3 -8.46 -12.45 9.70
C TYR A 3 -8.74 -10.99 10.05
N ILE A 4 -8.38 -10.55 11.25
CA ILE A 4 -8.54 -9.14 11.62
C ILE A 4 -7.59 -8.35 10.72
N GLU A 5 -8.16 -7.48 9.89
CA GLU A 5 -7.42 -6.70 8.90
C GLU A 5 -6.79 -5.48 9.62
N ASP A 6 -5.82 -5.73 10.51
CA ASP A 6 -5.13 -4.75 11.39
C ASP A 6 -4.31 -3.70 10.63
N ARG A 7 -4.30 -3.75 9.30
CA ARG A 7 -3.56 -2.82 8.44
C ARG A 7 -3.99 -1.36 8.65
N HIS A 8 -5.22 -1.15 9.13
CA HIS A 8 -5.72 0.16 9.54
C HIS A 8 -4.92 0.77 10.70
N GLU A 9 -4.40 -0.04 11.63
CA GLU A 9 -3.65 0.44 12.79
C GLU A 9 -2.27 1.01 12.40
N TYR A 10 -1.69 0.48 11.32
CA TYR A 10 -0.37 0.89 10.82
C TYR A 10 -0.44 2.00 9.78
N TYR A 11 -1.62 2.28 9.25
CA TYR A 11 -1.76 3.20 8.14
C TYR A 11 -1.64 4.66 8.59
N ASN A 12 -0.63 5.35 8.07
CA ASN A 12 -0.43 6.77 8.32
C ASN A 12 -0.82 7.59 7.09
N VAL A 13 -2.03 8.16 7.10
CA VAL A 13 -2.58 8.93 5.98
C VAL A 13 -1.73 10.16 5.60
N TYR A 14 -0.97 10.72 6.54
CA TYR A 14 -0.18 11.94 6.32
C TYR A 14 1.21 11.66 5.73
N ILE A 15 1.79 10.50 6.06
CA ILE A 15 3.16 10.14 5.68
C ILE A 15 3.18 9.14 4.52
N SER A 16 2.26 8.16 4.53
CA SER A 16 2.20 7.11 3.52
C SER A 16 2.04 7.67 2.11
N LYS A 17 2.86 7.16 1.19
CA LYS A 17 2.70 7.44 -0.24
C LYS A 17 1.59 6.63 -0.89
N CYS A 18 0.99 5.66 -0.20
CA CYS A 18 -0.16 4.91 -0.71
C CYS A 18 -1.32 5.83 -1.07
N THR A 19 -1.65 6.84 -0.24
CA THR A 19 -2.72 7.82 -0.49
C THR A 19 -2.53 8.60 -1.79
N GLN A 20 -1.30 8.71 -2.29
CA GLN A 20 -0.95 9.48 -3.48
C GLN A 20 -0.80 8.59 -4.71
N CYS A 21 -1.02 7.27 -4.59
CA CYS A 21 -0.74 6.29 -5.62
C CYS A 21 -2.02 5.88 -6.37
N LYS A 22 -1.99 5.91 -7.71
CA LYS A 22 -3.11 5.50 -8.59
C LYS A 22 -3.59 4.06 -8.36
N HIS A 23 -2.75 3.20 -7.81
CA HIS A 23 -3.06 1.79 -7.60
C HIS A 23 -3.69 1.51 -6.23
N PHE A 24 -3.66 2.48 -5.31
CA PHE A 24 -4.12 2.26 -3.95
C PHE A 24 -5.62 2.48 -3.83
N ASN A 25 -6.31 1.50 -3.27
CA ASN A 25 -7.69 1.63 -2.86
C ASN A 25 -7.72 2.04 -1.38
N PHE A 26 -8.00 3.32 -1.13
CA PHE A 26 -8.05 3.90 0.21
C PHE A 26 -9.17 3.29 1.06
N ASP A 27 -10.38 3.12 0.50
CA ASP A 27 -11.56 2.61 1.23
C ASP A 27 -11.35 1.21 1.80
N LYS A 28 -10.51 0.40 1.15
CA LYS A 28 -10.23 -0.99 1.53
C LYS A 28 -8.81 -1.22 2.02
N LEU A 29 -7.97 -0.18 2.06
CA LEU A 29 -6.52 -0.26 2.28
C LEU A 29 -5.84 -1.37 1.45
N LYS A 30 -6.20 -1.48 0.16
CA LYS A 30 -5.72 -2.55 -0.74
C LYS A 30 -4.89 -2.01 -1.89
N CYS A 31 -3.91 -2.80 -2.30
CA CYS A 31 -3.06 -2.53 -3.46
C CYS A 31 -2.94 -3.80 -4.32
N PRO A 32 -3.07 -3.72 -5.65
CA PRO A 32 -2.85 -4.86 -6.55
C PRO A 32 -1.47 -5.50 -6.43
N ALA A 33 -0.45 -4.74 -6.02
CA ALA A 33 0.89 -5.27 -5.72
C ALA A 33 0.89 -6.26 -4.56
N TYR A 34 0.01 -6.06 -3.57
CA TYR A 34 -0.06 -6.82 -2.34
C TYR A 34 -1.51 -7.19 -2.01
N PRO A 35 -2.12 -8.13 -2.76
CA PRO A 35 -3.53 -8.49 -2.59
C PRO A 35 -3.83 -9.12 -1.23
N ASN A 36 -2.81 -9.67 -0.57
CA ASN A 36 -2.91 -10.30 0.76
C ASN A 36 -2.52 -9.34 1.90
N GLY A 37 -2.36 -8.04 1.61
CA GLY A 37 -2.06 -7.00 2.59
C GLY A 37 -0.74 -6.29 2.33
N ILE A 38 -0.79 -4.96 2.37
CA ILE A 38 0.35 -4.08 2.07
C ILE A 38 1.36 -4.15 3.23
N PRO A 39 2.67 -4.32 2.96
CA PRO A 39 3.71 -4.26 3.99
C PRO A 39 3.62 -2.99 4.85
N VAL A 40 3.84 -3.15 6.16
CA VAL A 40 3.75 -2.04 7.12
C VAL A 40 4.66 -0.89 6.73
N LYS A 41 5.89 -1.19 6.26
CA LYS A 41 6.88 -0.21 5.77
C LYS A 41 6.35 0.77 4.71
N TYR A 42 5.30 0.43 3.97
CA TYR A 42 4.68 1.33 3.00
C TYR A 42 3.42 2.01 3.56
N LEU A 43 2.67 1.32 4.42
CA LEU A 43 1.47 1.86 5.08
C LEU A 43 1.80 2.92 6.13
N ASP A 44 2.87 2.73 6.90
CA ASP A 44 3.32 3.70 7.92
C ASP A 44 4.06 4.90 7.30
N GLY A 45 4.49 4.77 6.03
CA GLY A 45 5.24 5.76 5.28
C GLY A 45 6.75 5.75 5.53
N SER A 46 7.28 4.72 6.20
CA SER A 46 8.72 4.53 6.42
C SER A 46 9.49 4.34 5.11
N GLN A 47 8.86 3.76 4.10
CA GLN A 47 9.40 3.55 2.75
C GLN A 47 8.38 3.89 1.67
N VAL A 48 8.88 4.25 0.50
CA VAL A 48 8.09 4.40 -0.72
C VAL A 48 8.24 3.11 -1.53
N HIS A 49 7.12 2.60 -2.06
CA HIS A 49 7.14 1.44 -2.96
C HIS A 49 7.51 1.89 -4.39
N ASP A 50 8.70 2.46 -4.57
CA ASP A 50 9.19 3.02 -5.84
C ASP A 50 9.91 1.99 -6.74
N LYS A 51 10.11 0.77 -6.22
CA LYS A 51 10.80 -0.34 -6.88
C LYS A 51 10.00 -1.62 -6.74
N ARG A 52 10.19 -2.51 -7.72
CA ARG A 52 9.62 -3.85 -7.68
C ARG A 52 10.32 -4.70 -6.62
N GLU A 53 9.53 -5.34 -5.78
CA GLU A 53 10.00 -6.30 -4.78
C GLU A 53 9.77 -7.75 -5.25
N SER A 54 10.47 -8.72 -4.66
CA SER A 54 10.34 -10.13 -5.04
C SER A 54 9.02 -10.78 -4.60
N ASP A 55 8.39 -10.23 -3.57
CA ASP A 55 7.17 -10.74 -2.92
C ASP A 55 5.87 -10.07 -3.43
N GLN A 56 5.98 -9.05 -4.28
CA GLN A 56 4.80 -8.41 -4.87
C GLN A 56 4.23 -9.20 -6.05
N LYS A 57 2.96 -8.94 -6.37
CA LYS A 57 2.31 -9.39 -7.61
C LYS A 57 2.37 -8.31 -8.70
N GLY A 58 2.61 -8.73 -9.94
CA GLY A 58 2.66 -7.84 -11.09
C GLY A 58 3.80 -6.82 -11.03
N GLU A 59 3.67 -5.75 -11.80
CA GLU A 59 4.70 -4.71 -11.95
C GLU A 59 4.29 -3.36 -11.35
N PHE A 60 3.28 -3.37 -10.48
CA PHE A 60 2.78 -2.17 -9.81
C PHE A 60 3.86 -1.60 -8.89
N VAL A 61 4.26 -0.36 -9.15
CA VAL A 61 5.09 0.46 -8.26
C VAL A 61 4.40 1.80 -8.08
N PHE A 62 4.93 2.65 -7.20
CA PHE A 62 4.38 3.96 -6.93
C PHE A 62 4.21 4.76 -8.22
N LEU A 63 2.95 5.09 -8.52
CA LEU A 63 2.58 5.97 -9.62
C LEU A 63 1.68 7.06 -9.07
N LYS A 64 2.17 8.29 -9.07
CA LYS A 64 1.44 9.44 -8.52
C LYS A 64 0.10 9.61 -9.24
N GLU A 65 -0.98 9.74 -8.46
CA GLU A 65 -2.28 10.12 -8.97
C GLU A 65 -2.21 11.51 -9.61
N SER A 66 -2.64 11.57 -10.87
CA SER A 66 -2.69 12.81 -11.64
C SER A 66 -4.08 13.36 -11.41
N ASN A 67 -4.18 14.51 -10.74
CA ASN A 67 -5.42 15.30 -10.70
C ASN A 67 -5.88 15.67 -12.10
#